data_AF-A0A3D3T7J2-F1
#
_entry.id   AF-A0A3D3T7J2-F1
#
_cell.length_a   1.000
_cell.length_b   1.000
_cell.length_c   1.000
_cell.angle_alpha   90.00
_cell.angle_beta   90.00
_cell.angle_gamma   90.00
#
_symmetry.space_group_name_H-M   'P 1'
#
loop_
_entity.id
_entity.type
_entity.pdbx_description
1 polymer ?
#
loop_
_entity_poly.entity_id
_entity_poly.type
_entity_poly.pdbx_seq_one_letter_code
_entity_poly.pdbx_strand_id
1 'polypeptide(L)' 'MSVEKHDLVHELPEYREKIHDLKMNNAHFARLFEQYHEVDHAVHRIESGAEAAADDYLEGLKKERLALKDQLYALLNKA' A
#
# COMPACT_ATOMS: atom_id res chain seq x y z
N MET A 1 -10.07 -11.63 11.70
CA MET A 1 -8.86 -10.86 12.02
C MET A 1 -8.77 -9.74 11.00
N SER A 2 -9.41 -8.62 11.32
CA SER A 2 -9.53 -7.44 10.47
C SER A 2 -8.33 -6.56 10.77
N VAL A 3 -7.27 -6.70 9.96
CA VAL A 3 -6.11 -5.79 9.99
C VAL A 3 -6.67 -4.37 9.91
N GLU A 4 -6.39 -3.58 10.95
CA GLU A 4 -6.78 -2.19 11.03
C GLU A 4 -6.18 -1.48 9.82
N LYS A 5 -7.10 -0.98 8.98
CA LYS A 5 -6.86 -0.63 7.59
C LYS A 5 -6.01 0.63 7.48
N HIS A 6 -4.69 0.49 7.51
CA HIS A 6 -3.76 1.44 6.90
C HIS A 6 -3.77 1.30 5.37
N ASP A 7 -4.97 1.16 4.81
CA ASP A 7 -5.18 1.03 3.38
C ASP A 7 -5.29 2.40 2.76
N LEU A 8 -4.84 2.50 1.51
CA LEU A 8 -5.07 3.65 0.62
C LEU A 8 -6.52 4.18 0.68
N VAL A 9 -7.47 3.30 0.97
CA VAL A 9 -8.91 3.57 1.16
C VAL A 9 -9.22 4.53 2.32
N HIS A 10 -8.42 4.51 3.39
CA HIS A 10 -8.54 5.41 4.53
C HIS A 10 -7.90 6.78 4.24
N GLU A 11 -6.80 6.80 3.49
CA GLU A 11 -6.15 8.04 3.04
C GLU A 11 -6.95 8.75 1.95
N LEU A 12 -7.72 7.99 1.15
CA LEU A 12 -8.49 8.46 0.01
C LEU A 12 -9.96 8.01 0.10
N PRO A 13 -10.73 8.55 1.06
CA PRO A 13 -12.14 8.15 1.25
C PRO A 13 -13.00 8.46 0.02
N GLU A 14 -12.66 9.51 -0.74
CA GLU A 14 -13.34 9.88 -1.98
C GLU A 14 -13.17 8.85 -3.11
N TYR A 15 -12.05 8.11 -3.11
CA TYR A 15 -11.76 7.08 -4.10
C TYR A 15 -12.14 5.68 -3.62
N ARG A 16 -12.73 5.53 -2.44
CA ARG A 16 -13.03 4.23 -1.82
C ARG A 16 -13.83 3.29 -2.73
N GLU A 17 -14.87 3.78 -3.39
CA GLU A 17 -15.64 2.99 -4.34
C GLU A 17 -14.81 2.60 -5.57
N LYS A 18 -14.09 3.57 -6.16
CA LYS A 18 -13.19 3.30 -7.30
C LYS A 18 -12.10 2.30 -6.97
N ILE A 19 -11.50 2.39 -5.78
CA ILE A 19 -10.48 1.46 -5.30
C ILE A 19 -11.08 0.05 -5.17
N HIS A 20 -12.28 -0.08 -4.62
CA HIS A 20 -12.94 -1.37 -4.48
C HIS A 20 -13.26 -1.97 -5.87
N ASP A 21 -13.79 -1.16 -6.78
CA ASP A 21 -14.11 -1.59 -8.13
C ASP A 21 -12.86 -1.97 -8.93
N LEU A 22 -11.81 -1.14 -8.92
CA LEU A 22 -10.52 -1.45 -9.54
C LEU A 22 -9.85 -2.65 -8.92
N LYS A 23 -9.94 -2.86 -7.61
CA LYS A 23 -9.39 -4.07 -6.99
C LYS A 23 -10.07 -5.35 -7.51
N MET A 24 -11.37 -5.28 -7.82
CA MET A 24 -12.13 -6.44 -8.31
C MET A 24 -12.03 -6.62 -9.82
N ASN A 25 -12.02 -5.52 -10.58
CA ASN A 25 -12.01 -5.51 -12.05
C ASN A 25 -10.61 -5.40 -12.66
N ASN A 26 -9.60 -4.96 -11.90
CA ASN A 26 -8.25 -4.73 -12.38
C ASN A 26 -7.21 -5.48 -11.53
N ALA A 27 -6.76 -6.62 -12.05
CA ALA A 27 -5.73 -7.46 -11.42
C ALA A 27 -4.39 -6.74 -11.19
N HIS A 28 -4.08 -5.71 -11.99
CA HIS A 28 -2.87 -4.91 -11.78
C HIS A 28 -3.00 -4.03 -10.54
N PHE A 29 -4.16 -3.39 -10.37
CA PHE A 29 -4.46 -2.60 -9.17
C PHE A 29 -4.46 -3.49 -7.92
N ALA A 30 -5.08 -4.68 -7.98
CA ALA A 30 -5.09 -5.63 -6.88
C ALA A 30 -3.66 -5.99 -6.41
N ARG A 31 -2.76 -6.32 -7.35
CA ARG A 31 -1.35 -6.63 -7.03
C ARG A 31 -0.60 -5.47 -6.40
N LEU A 32 -0.76 -4.26 -6.93
CA LEU A 32 -0.10 -3.06 -6.38
C LEU A 32 -0.60 -2.75 -4.98
N PHE A 33 -1.89 -2.95 -4.75
CA PHE A 33 -2.51 -2.76 -3.45
C PHE A 33 -2.01 -3.77 -2.42
N GLU A 34 -1.89 -5.05 -2.80
CA GLU A 34 -1.28 -6.08 -1.95
C GLU A 34 0.19 -5.74 -1.63
N GLN A 35 1.00 -5.36 -2.63
CA GLN A 35 2.39 -4.93 -2.39
C GLN A 35 2.47 -3.75 -1.44
N TYR A 36 1.62 -2.74 -1.61
CA TYR A 36 1.61 -1.56 -0.74
C TYR A 36 1.34 -1.97 0.71
N HIS A 37 0.37 -2.86 0.91
CA HIS A 37 -0.01 -3.36 2.21
C HIS A 37 1.09 -4.24 2.83
N GLU A 38 1.80 -5.04 2.03
CA GLU A 38 2.95 -5.82 2.50
C GLU A 38 4.11 -4.92 2.94
N VAL A 39 4.42 -3.89 2.15
CA VAL A 39 5.48 -2.91 2.44
C VAL A 39 5.15 -2.12 3.71
N ASP A 40 3.93 -1.61 3.85
CA ASP A 40 3.48 -0.89 5.05
C ASP A 40 3.56 -1.78 6.30
N HIS A 41 3.10 -3.03 6.19
CA HIS A 41 3.19 -3.99 7.28
C HIS A 41 4.64 -4.38 7.61
N ALA A 42 5.53 -4.44 6.62
CA ALA A 42 6.95 -4.65 6.84
C ALA A 42 7.58 -3.46 7.59
N VAL A 43 7.31 -2.22 7.15
CA VAL A 43 7.75 -1.00 7.85
C VAL A 43 7.26 -1.00 9.29
N HIS A 44 5.98 -1.25 9.52
CA HIS A 44 5.42 -1.27 10.87
C HIS A 44 6.04 -2.37 11.76
N ARG A 45 6.33 -3.56 11.21
CA ARG A 45 7.03 -4.62 11.96
C ARG A 45 8.44 -4.19 12.37
N ILE A 46 9.17 -3.54 11.46
CA ILE A 46 10.52 -3.05 11.73
C ILE A 46 10.48 -1.91 12.74
N GLU A 47 9.58 -0.95 12.58
CA GLU A 47 9.41 0.19 13.51
C GLU A 47 8.95 -0.26 14.90
N SER A 48 8.11 -1.30 14.96
CA SER A 48 7.69 -1.92 16.22
C SER A 48 8.79 -2.78 16.87
N GLY A 49 9.96 -2.90 16.23
CA GLY A 49 11.08 -3.72 16.71
C GLY A 49 10.82 -5.23 16.66
N ALA A 50 9.77 -5.67 15.93
CA ALA A 50 9.45 -7.07 15.73
C ALA A 50 10.44 -7.76 14.77
N GLU A 51 11.07 -6.98 13.88
CA GLU A 51 12.07 -7.45 12.94
C GLU A 51 13.29 -6.52 12.96
N ALA A 52 14.48 -7.06 13.22
CA ALA A 52 15.72 -6.30 13.16
C ALA A 52 16.15 -6.13 11.71
N ALA A 53 15.66 -5.09 11.06
CA ALA A 53 16.08 -4.73 9.71
C ALA A 53 17.16 -3.64 9.73
N ALA A 54 17.99 -3.64 8.69
CA ALA A 54 18.95 -2.56 8.45
C ALA A 54 18.22 -1.27 8.08
N ASP A 55 18.76 -0.12 8.46
CA ASP A 55 18.26 1.20 8.07
C ASP A 55 18.03 1.30 6.54
N ASP A 56 18.95 0.73 5.75
CA ASP A 56 18.87 0.70 4.29
C ASP A 56 17.63 -0.05 3.77
N TYR A 57 17.21 -1.11 4.47
CA TYR A 57 15.99 -1.86 4.12
C TYR A 57 14.74 -1.02 4.38
N LEU A 58 14.69 -0.32 5.52
CA LEU A 58 13.58 0.58 5.85
C LEU A 58 13.50 1.75 4.87
N GLU A 59 14.65 2.31 4.45
CA GLU A 59 14.70 3.32 3.38
C GLU A 59 14.20 2.78 2.04
N GLY A 60 14.56 1.53 1.70
CA GLY A 60 14.05 0.83 0.51
C GLY A 60 12.52 0.71 0.55
N LEU A 61 11.97 0.22 1.66
CA LEU A 61 10.53 0.10 1.85
C LEU A 61 9.81 1.45 1.78
N LYS A 62 10.39 2.53 2.33
CA LYS A 62 9.82 3.88 2.20
C LYS A 62 9.74 4.35 0.74
N LYS A 63 10.79 4.10 -0.05
CA LYS A 63 10.79 4.41 -1.49
C LYS A 63 9.76 3.57 -2.24
N GLU A 64 9.67 2.29 -1.92
CA GLU A 64 8.71 1.38 -2.55
C GLU A 64 7.27 1.76 -2.21
N ARG A 65 6.98 2.11 -0.96
CA ARG A 65 5.69 2.65 -0.52
C ARG A 65 5.29 3.88 -1.34
N LEU A 66 6.23 4.80 -1.56
CA LEU A 66 5.98 6.00 -2.37
C LEU A 66 5.70 5.65 -3.84
N ALA A 67 6.49 4.76 -4.43
CA ALA A 67 6.32 4.33 -5.81
C ALA A 67 5.00 3.58 -6.04
N LEU A 68 4.60 2.73 -5.08
CA LEU A 68 3.32 2.01 -5.13
C LEU A 68 2.14 2.96 -5.00
N LYS A 69 2.23 3.93 -4.09
CA LYS A 69 1.23 4.99 -3.96
C LYS A 69 1.09 5.78 -5.26
N ASP A 70 2.18 6.16 -5.90
CA ASP A 70 2.16 6.90 -7.17
C ASP A 70 1.48 6.09 -8.28
N GLN A 71 1.81 4.79 -8.39
CA GLN A 71 1.18 3.88 -9.35
C GLN A 71 -0.32 3.69 -9.09
N LEU A 72 -0.73 3.51 -7.82
CA LEU A 72 -2.13 3.40 -7.44
C LEU A 72 -2.89 4.69 -7.78
N TYR A 73 -2.29 5.85 -7.52
CA TYR A 73 -2.87 7.15 -7.85
C TYR A 73 -2.98 7.36 -9.36
N ALA A 74 -1.95 6.98 -10.14
CA ALA A 74 -1.97 7.03 -11.59
C ALA A 74 -3.08 6.14 -12.19
N LEU A 75 -3.32 4.97 -11.61
CA LEU A 75 -4.42 4.09 -12.00
C LEU A 75 -5.78 4.68 -11.66
N LEU A 76 -5.94 5.27 -10.46
CA LEU A 76 -7.17 5.96 -10.05
C LEU A 76 -7.50 7.16 -10.94
N ASN A 77 -6.47 7.89 -11.38
CA ASN A 77 -6.64 9.05 -12.25
C ASN A 77 -6.86 8.67 -13.73
N LYS A 78 -6.39 7.49 -14.15
CA LYS A 78 -6.66 6.95 -15.49
C LYS A 78 -8.03 6.29 -15.63
N ALA A 79 -8.71 5.98 -14.53
CA ALA A 79 -9.98 5.24 -14.48
C ALA A 79 -11.22 6.15 -14.45
#